data_AF-A0A9E2IK06-F1
#
_entry.id   AF-A0A9E2IK06-F1
#
_cell.length_a   1.000
_cell.length_b   1.000
_cell.length_c   1.000
_cell.angle_alpha   90.00
_cell.angle_beta   90.00
_cell.angle_gamma   90.00
#
_symmetry.space_group_name_H-M   'P 1'
#
loop_
_entity.id
_entity.type
_entity.pdbx_description
1 polymer ?
#
loop_
_entity_poly.entity_id
_entity_poly.type
_entity_poly.pdbx_seq_one_letter_code
_entity_poly.pdbx_strand_id
1 'polypeptide(L)' 'MCGIFGYVGKEITVASFLEGLQRLEYRGYDSCGITGIKNGDFFIRKRPGKIAQLKEELKKE' A
#
# COMPACT_ATOMS: atom_id res chain seq x y z
N MET A 1 -5.35 -0.44 -15.62
CA MET A 1 -5.80 0.95 -15.31
C MET A 1 -5.25 1.31 -13.94
N CYS A 2 -4.58 2.45 -13.76
CA CYS A 2 -3.94 2.75 -12.48
C CYS A 2 -4.92 3.37 -11.46
N GLY A 3 -4.63 3.20 -10.17
CA GLY A 3 -5.38 3.80 -9.06
C GLY A 3 -4.43 4.33 -7.99
N ILE A 4 -4.75 5.49 -7.43
CA ILE A 4 -3.99 6.11 -6.34
C ILE A 4 -4.92 6.23 -5.13
N PHE A 5 -4.41 5.84 -3.96
CA PHE A 5 -5.06 6.02 -2.68
C PHE A 5 -4.06 6.71 -1.75
N GLY A 6 -4.53 7.71 -0.99
CA GLY A 6 -3.69 8.51 -0.11
C GLY A 6 -4.44 8.86 1.18
N TYR A 7 -3.71 8.92 2.28
CA TYR A 7 -4.22 9.33 3.57
C TYR A 7 -3.21 10.25 4.26
N VAL A 8 -3.71 11.28 4.94
CA VAL A 8 -2.91 12.18 5.78
C VAL A 8 -3.58 12.28 7.14
N GLY A 9 -2.86 11.91 8.20
CA GLY A 9 -3.37 11.88 9.56
C GLY A 9 -2.51 10.99 10.47
N LYS A 10 -2.83 10.96 11.77
CA LYS A 10 -2.04 10.25 12.79
C LYS A 10 -2.48 8.80 13.04
N GLU A 11 -3.63 8.39 12.52
CA GLU A 11 -4.31 7.14 12.91
C GLU A 11 -4.30 6.08 11.81
N ILE A 12 -3.45 6.21 10.78
CA ILE A 12 -3.35 5.20 9.73
C ILE A 12 -2.37 4.10 10.12
N THR A 13 -2.84 2.87 10.01
CA THR A 13 -1.97 1.69 10.01
C THR A 13 -1.73 1.23 8.58
N VAL A 14 -0.61 0.53 8.34
CA VAL A 14 -0.33 -0.12 7.05
C VAL A 14 -1.49 -1.05 6.65
N ALA A 15 -2.10 -1.76 7.60
CA ALA A 15 -3.23 -2.65 7.33
C ALA A 15 -4.46 -1.90 6.79
N SER A 16 -4.87 -0.82 7.47
CA SER A 16 -6.01 0.01 7.02
C SER A 16 -5.74 0.68 5.68
N PHE A 17 -4.49 1.09 5.42
CA PHE A 17 -4.10 1.66 4.13
C PHE A 17 -4.21 0.63 3.00
N LEU A 18 -3.74 -0.60 3.24
CA LEU A 18 -3.82 -1.69 2.27
C LEU A 18 -5.28 -2.09 1.97
N GLU A 19 -6.18 -2.05 2.95
CA GLU A 19 -7.62 -2.25 2.71
C GLU A 19 -8.21 -1.17 1.79
N GLY A 20 -7.83 0.09 1.98
CA GLY A 20 -8.22 1.19 1.08
C GLY A 20 -7.71 0.97 -0.34
N LEU A 21 -6.46 0.53 -0.49
CA LEU A 21 -5.87 0.18 -1.78
C LEU A 21 -6.56 -1.04 -2.42
N GLN A 22 -6.97 -2.03 -1.62
CA GLN A 22 -7.71 -3.21 -2.10
C GLN A 22 -9.08 -2.87 -2.70
N ARG A 23 -9.72 -1.79 -2.24
CA ARG A 23 -10.96 -1.32 -2.87
C ARG A 23 -10.75 -0.82 -4.30
N LEU A 24 -9.52 -0.60 -4.74
CA LEU A 24 -9.18 -0.21 -6.12
C LEU A 24 -8.82 -1.42 -7.01
N GLU A 25 -8.84 -2.66 -6.50
CA GLU A 25 -8.51 -3.87 -7.29
C GLU A 25 -9.38 -4.08 -8.51
N TYR A 26 -10.64 -3.66 -8.46
CA TYR A 26 -11.57 -3.80 -9.58
C TYR A 26 -11.10 -3.10 -10.87
N ARG A 27 -10.18 -2.13 -10.77
CA ARG A 27 -9.61 -1.43 -11.94
C ARG A 27 -8.57 -2.24 -12.70
N GLY A 28 -8.01 -3.27 -12.08
CA GLY A 28 -6.94 -4.09 -12.66
C GLY A 28 -5.59 -3.37 -12.77
N TYR A 29 -4.56 -3.95 -12.16
CA TYR A 29 -3.20 -3.44 -12.15
C TYR A 29 -2.19 -4.59 -12.20
N ASP A 30 -1.01 -4.32 -12.76
CA ASP A 30 0.05 -5.32 -12.91
C ASP A 30 1.11 -5.23 -11.79
N SER A 31 1.05 -4.15 -11.01
CA SER A 31 1.94 -3.87 -9.88
C SER A 31 1.27 -2.96 -8.86
N CYS A 32 1.80 -2.94 -7.64
CA CYS A 32 1.31 -2.10 -6.55
C CYS A 32 2.48 -1.61 -5.67
N GLY A 33 2.22 -0.57 -4.87
CA GLY A 33 3.20 -0.04 -3.94
C GLY A 33 2.59 0.91 -2.92
N ILE A 34 3.34 1.13 -1.84
CA ILE A 34 3.02 2.07 -0.77
C ILE A 34 4.23 2.94 -0.45
N THR A 35 3.98 4.15 0.02
CA THR A 35 5.01 5.08 0.49
C THR A 35 4.46 5.93 1.61
N GLY A 36 5.35 6.42 2.47
CA GLY A 36 4.98 7.28 3.58
C GLY A 36 6.19 7.63 4.43
N ILE A 37 5.91 8.20 5.60
CA ILE A 37 6.90 8.51 6.63
C ILE A 37 6.64 7.57 7.81
N LYS A 38 7.67 6.85 8.26
CA LYS A 38 7.66 5.98 9.44
C LYS A 38 8.82 6.41 10.33
N ASN A 39 8.56 6.80 11.58
CA ASN A 39 9.57 7.27 12.53
C ASN A 39 10.44 8.45 12.04
N GLY A 40 9.90 9.31 11.18
CA GLY A 40 10.64 10.42 10.57
C GLY A 40 11.38 10.05 9.28
N ASP A 41 11.50 8.75 8.98
CA ASP A 41 12.14 8.26 7.76
C ASP A 41 11.12 8.03 6.64
N PHE A 42 11.48 8.49 5.45
CA PHE A 42 10.72 8.23 4.24
C PHE A 42 10.96 6.80 3.76
N PHE A 43 9.88 6.09 3.40
CA PHE A 43 9.97 4.74 2.85
C PHE A 43 9.16 4.59 1.57
N ILE A 44 9.64 3.69 0.70
CA ILE A 44 8.91 3.21 -0.47
C ILE A 44 8.98 1.69 -0.46
N ARG A 45 7.85 1.04 -0.77
CA ARG A 45 7.75 -0.39 -1.07
C ARG A 45 6.92 -0.58 -2.32
N LYS A 46 7.43 -1.33 -3.30
CA LYS A 46 6.79 -1.56 -4.59
C LYS A 46 7.03 -3.00 -5.02
N ARG A 47 6.03 -3.61 -5.64
CA ARG A 47 6.10 -5.00 -6.09
C ARG A 47 5.23 -5.26 -7.32
N PRO A 48 5.69 -6.09 -8.28
CA PRO A 48 4.82 -6.63 -9.32
C PRO A 48 3.79 -7.62 -8.75
N GLY A 49 2.59 -7.61 -9.30
CA GLY A 49 1.49 -8.49 -8.89
C GLY A 49 0.48 -7.85 -7.94
N LYS A 50 -0.26 -8.72 -7.22
CA LYS A 50 -1.46 -8.34 -6.45
C LYS A 50 -1.12 -7.74 -5.09
N ILE A 51 -2.01 -6.88 -4.56
CA ILE A 51 -1.83 -6.25 -3.23
C ILE A 51 -1.65 -7.30 -2.11
N ALA A 52 -2.28 -8.48 -2.23
CA ALA A 52 -2.08 -9.58 -1.28
C ALA A 52 -0.59 -9.96 -1.11
N GLN A 53 0.20 -9.94 -2.17
CA GLN A 53 1.63 -10.28 -2.12
C GLN A 53 2.46 -9.16 -1.45
N LEU A 54 2.04 -7.90 -1.62
CA LEU A 54 2.63 -6.76 -0.92
C LEU A 54 2.28 -6.81 0.57
N LYS A 55 1.06 -7.21 0.93
CA LYS A 55 0.60 -7.38 2.32
C LYS A 55 1.43 -8.43 3.07
N GLU A 56 1.73 -9.56 2.44
CA GLU A 56 2.56 -10.61 3.05
C GLU A 56 4.03 -10.18 3.22
N GLU A 57 4.55 -9.34 2.33
CA GLU A 57 5.90 -8.79 2.44
C GLU A 57 6.01 -7.81 3.62
N LEU A 58 5.03 -6.94 3.77
CA LEU A 58 4.98 -5.94 4.84
C LEU A 58 4.73 -6.53 6.25
N LYS A 59 4.25 -7.79 6.35
CA LYS A 59 4.10 -8.49 7.64
C LYS A 59 5.42 -9.02 8.21
N LYS A 60 6.46 -9.14 7.38
CA LYS A 60 7.76 -9.73 7.77
C LYS A 60 8.74 -8.69 8.35
N GLU A 61 8.38 -7.42 8.32
CA GLU A 61 9.12 -6.26 8.85
C GLU A 61 8.48 -5.73 10.13
#